data_AF-A0A838WGQ3-F1
#
_entry.id   AF-A0A838WGQ3-F1
#
_cell.length_a   1.000
_cell.length_b   1.000
_cell.length_c   1.000
_cell.angle_alpha   90.00
_cell.angle_beta   90.00
_cell.angle_gamma   90.00
#
_symmetry.space_group_name_H-M   'P 1'
#
loop_
_entity.id
_entity.type
_entity.pdbx_description
1 polymer ?
#
loop_
_entity_poly.entity_id
_entity_poly.type
_entity_poly.pdbx_seq_one_letter_code
_entity_poly.pdbx_strand_id
1 'polypeptide(L)'
;MIWFGKQLPGLPPIPPPHGRAWAYERNRLKYALEWVATRAPHLSGDALLDAISETGWIERATAARLLPEFRHFDADRHFAEHLRRLSFRGASVAEEFQLGMLRIVEDLAGAAHIASIGPEPAIRFRHGEREGIVLAYPEVAFSIGGNVRAAVSAAVEEMPDTLVVVARNFQPRTAEQLAGMLARTGVPGTLLTVNLLLGVRAIALRYQPGTDRVIELLSAGRLLRSADIARLGERLPATATV
;
A
#
# COMPACT_ATOMS: atom_id res chain seq x y z
N MET A 1 6.90 4.67 19.27
CA MET A 1 7.41 5.91 18.65
C MET A 1 8.26 5.48 17.47
N ILE A 2 7.72 5.54 16.26
CA ILE A 2 8.53 5.36 15.04
C ILE A 2 8.32 6.61 14.20
N TRP A 3 9.46 7.24 13.94
CA TRP A 3 9.68 8.51 13.30
C TRP A 3 10.10 8.22 11.86
N PHE A 4 9.38 8.74 10.88
CA PHE A 4 9.91 9.01 9.54
C PHE A 4 9.30 10.31 9.02
N GLY A 5 9.91 11.42 9.44
CA GLY A 5 9.94 12.62 8.62
C GLY A 5 10.89 12.36 7.44
N LYS A 6 10.33 11.96 6.30
CA LYS A 6 10.97 12.19 5.00
C LYS A 6 10.04 13.12 4.23
N GLN A 7 10.52 14.33 3.97
CA GLN A 7 9.95 15.24 2.97
C GLN A 7 9.66 14.42 1.70
N LEU A 8 8.46 14.57 1.14
CA LEU A 8 8.10 13.96 -0.14
C LEU A 8 8.97 14.59 -1.23
N PRO A 9 9.99 13.91 -1.79
CA PRO A 9 10.82 14.52 -2.81
C PRO A 9 10.01 14.57 -4.12
N GLY A 10 9.99 15.73 -4.77
CA GLY A 10 9.74 15.83 -6.21
C GLY A 10 8.31 15.53 -6.65
N LEU A 11 7.31 16.17 -6.04
CA LEU A 11 5.96 16.13 -6.60
C LEU A 11 5.88 17.12 -7.77
N PRO A 12 5.62 16.67 -9.01
CA PRO A 12 5.58 17.56 -10.16
C PRO A 12 4.51 18.64 -9.94
N PRO A 13 4.74 19.88 -10.39
CA PRO A 13 3.80 20.98 -10.20
C PRO A 13 2.45 20.62 -10.82
N ILE A 14 1.39 20.77 -10.02
CA ILE A 14 0.07 20.29 -10.39
C ILE A 14 -0.78 21.47 -10.85
N PRO A 15 -1.44 21.40 -12.02
CA PRO A 15 -2.39 22.41 -12.40
C PRO A 15 -3.55 22.44 -11.39
N PRO A 16 -3.98 23.62 -10.91
CA PRO A 16 -5.13 23.72 -10.04
C PRO A 16 -6.37 23.13 -10.73
N PRO A 17 -7.25 22.40 -10.02
CA PRO A 17 -8.48 21.90 -10.60
C PRO A 17 -9.30 23.04 -11.21
N HIS A 18 -9.77 22.84 -12.44
CA HIS A 18 -10.49 23.87 -13.20
C HIS A 18 -11.87 24.16 -12.60
N GLY A 19 -12.25 25.45 -12.54
CA GLY A 19 -13.63 25.87 -12.27
C GLY A 19 -13.79 26.90 -11.14
N ARG A 20 -15.00 27.49 -11.05
CA ARG A 20 -15.34 28.53 -10.05
C ARG A 20 -15.21 28.06 -8.60
N ALA A 21 -15.23 26.74 -8.36
CA ALA A 21 -15.04 26.15 -7.04
C ALA A 21 -13.64 26.40 -6.46
N TRP A 22 -12.62 26.64 -7.30
CA TRP A 22 -11.24 26.92 -6.88
C TRP A 22 -11.07 28.28 -6.19
N ALA A 23 -12.02 29.20 -6.36
CA ALA A 23 -12.00 30.52 -5.72
C ALA A 23 -12.11 30.46 -4.19
N TYR A 24 -12.61 29.35 -3.64
CA TYR A 24 -12.86 29.19 -2.20
C TYR A 24 -11.74 28.42 -1.51
N GLU A 25 -11.17 29.01 -0.46
CA GLU A 25 -10.09 28.40 0.35
C GLU A 25 -10.46 27.01 0.88
N ARG A 26 -11.72 26.81 1.30
CA ARG A 26 -12.21 25.51 1.77
C ARG A 26 -12.09 24.42 0.71
N ASN A 27 -12.38 24.74 -0.55
CA ASN A 27 -12.24 23.77 -1.64
C ASN A 27 -10.78 23.49 -1.94
N ARG A 28 -9.92 24.53 -1.93
CA ARG A 28 -8.47 24.35 -2.10
C ARG A 28 -7.87 23.46 -1.01
N LEU A 29 -8.28 23.64 0.25
CA LEU A 29 -7.89 22.75 1.34
C LEU A 29 -8.40 21.33 1.13
N LYS A 30 -9.68 21.17 0.75
CA LYS A 30 -10.25 19.84 0.48
C LYS A 30 -9.43 19.10 -0.59
N TYR A 31 -9.13 19.75 -1.70
CA TYR A 31 -8.32 19.14 -2.76
C TYR A 31 -6.90 18.82 -2.30
N ALA A 32 -6.27 19.73 -1.53
CA ALA A 32 -4.96 19.47 -0.95
C ALA A 32 -4.99 18.25 -0.01
N LEU A 33 -6.00 18.14 0.84
CA LEU A 33 -6.21 16.98 1.72
C LEU A 33 -6.38 15.69 0.94
N GLU A 34 -7.26 15.68 -0.07
CA GLU A 34 -7.47 14.52 -0.94
C GLU A 34 -6.17 14.09 -1.62
N TRP A 35 -5.39 15.05 -2.11
CA TRP A 35 -4.13 14.78 -2.77
C TRP A 35 -3.02 14.27 -1.84
N VAL A 36 -2.89 14.86 -0.63
CA VAL A 36 -1.94 14.39 0.37
C VAL A 36 -2.33 12.99 0.80
N ALA A 37 -3.62 12.74 1.02
CA ALA A 37 -4.12 11.43 1.39
C ALA A 37 -3.77 10.34 0.36
N THR A 38 -3.75 10.64 -0.94
CA THR A 38 -3.36 9.62 -1.93
C THR A 38 -1.88 9.26 -1.91
N ARG A 39 -1.03 10.04 -1.23
CA ARG A 39 0.45 9.90 -1.25
C ARG A 39 1.04 9.56 0.11
N ALA A 40 0.46 10.11 1.16
CA ALA A 40 0.94 10.00 2.53
C ALA A 40 -0.27 10.03 3.51
N PRO A 41 -1.13 8.98 3.47
CA PRO A 41 -2.36 8.93 4.27
C PRO A 41 -2.14 8.89 5.79
N HIS A 42 -0.91 8.65 6.24
CA HIS A 42 -0.53 8.61 7.66
C HIS A 42 -0.17 9.98 8.23
N LEU A 43 0.00 11.02 7.39
CA LEU A 43 0.41 12.33 7.89
C LEU A 43 -0.67 12.94 8.78
N SER A 44 -0.22 13.55 9.88
CA SER A 44 -1.06 14.24 10.84
C SER A 44 -0.33 15.45 11.43
N GLY A 45 -1.07 16.33 12.12
CA GLY A 45 -0.51 17.49 12.78
C GLY A 45 0.29 18.40 11.85
N ASP A 46 1.46 18.83 12.30
CA ASP A 46 2.31 19.75 11.54
C ASP A 46 2.82 19.17 10.23
N ALA A 47 3.16 17.89 10.19
CA ALA A 47 3.63 17.25 8.96
C ALA A 47 2.55 17.21 7.87
N LEU A 48 1.27 17.07 8.25
CA LEU A 48 0.15 17.18 7.32
C LEU A 48 0.01 18.62 6.79
N LEU A 49 0.16 19.62 7.66
CA LEU A 49 0.08 21.03 7.28
C LEU A 49 1.23 21.43 6.35
N ASP A 50 2.43 20.91 6.58
CA ASP A 50 3.60 21.10 5.72
C ASP A 50 3.35 20.49 4.35
N ALA A 51 2.92 19.22 4.28
CA ALA A 51 2.60 18.54 3.02
C ALA A 51 1.45 19.22 2.25
N ILE A 52 0.44 19.73 2.95
CA ILE A 52 -0.63 20.54 2.34
C ILE A 52 -0.05 21.83 1.77
N SER A 53 0.83 22.52 2.50
CA SER A 53 1.44 23.77 2.03
C SER A 53 2.36 23.54 0.82
N GLU A 54 3.07 22.40 0.77
CA GLU A 54 3.92 21.99 -0.36
C GLU A 54 3.14 21.83 -1.67
N THR A 55 1.81 21.62 -1.63
CA THR A 55 0.98 21.63 -2.84
C THR A 55 0.96 22.99 -3.55
N GLY A 56 1.27 24.08 -2.84
CA GLY A 56 1.16 25.45 -3.34
C GLY A 56 -0.28 25.94 -3.51
N TRP A 57 -1.28 25.16 -3.13
CA TRP A 57 -2.70 25.48 -3.33
C TRP A 57 -3.30 26.31 -2.20
N ILE A 58 -2.79 26.12 -0.98
CA ILE A 58 -3.23 26.80 0.21
C ILE A 58 -2.04 27.05 1.13
N GLU A 59 -1.95 28.25 1.68
CA GLU A 59 -0.91 28.60 2.64
C GLU A 59 -1.09 27.80 3.94
N ARG A 60 0.04 27.45 4.57
CA ARG A 60 0.07 26.71 5.83
C ARG A 60 -0.82 27.31 6.92
N ALA A 61 -0.78 28.64 7.10
CA ALA A 61 -1.59 29.34 8.10
C ALA A 61 -3.10 29.19 7.84
N THR A 62 -3.50 29.31 6.56
CA THR A 62 -4.89 29.12 6.12
C THR A 62 -5.32 27.66 6.29
N ALA A 63 -4.45 26.70 5.96
CA ALA A 63 -4.70 25.29 6.20
C ALA A 63 -4.91 25.00 7.70
N ALA A 64 -4.04 25.51 8.58
CA ALA A 64 -4.14 25.32 10.03
C ALA A 64 -5.46 25.86 10.60
N ARG A 65 -5.93 27.02 10.11
CA ARG A 65 -7.20 27.63 10.52
C ARG A 65 -8.41 26.80 10.06
N LEU A 66 -8.38 26.25 8.85
CA LEU A 66 -9.53 25.57 8.24
C LEU A 66 -9.58 24.06 8.53
N LEU A 67 -8.45 23.42 8.83
CA LEU A 67 -8.36 21.98 9.06
C LEU A 67 -9.37 21.43 10.10
N PRO A 68 -9.69 22.12 11.22
CA PRO A 68 -10.71 21.65 12.16
C PRO A 68 -12.10 21.45 11.55
N GLU A 69 -12.44 22.16 10.47
CA GLU A 69 -13.71 21.99 9.74
C GLU A 69 -13.78 20.65 9.00
N PHE A 70 -12.62 20.02 8.75
CA PHE A 70 -12.46 18.75 8.03
C PHE A 70 -12.26 17.56 8.99
N ARG A 71 -12.72 17.64 10.24
CA ARG A 71 -12.58 16.57 11.26
C ARG A 71 -13.14 15.19 10.86
N HIS A 72 -13.97 15.13 9.82
CA HIS A 72 -14.55 13.90 9.29
C HIS A 72 -13.86 13.43 8.00
N PHE A 73 -12.79 14.09 7.58
CA PHE A 73 -11.99 13.67 6.44
C PHE A 73 -11.26 12.37 6.77
N ASP A 74 -11.46 11.36 5.93
CA ASP A 74 -10.89 10.03 6.11
C ASP A 74 -9.80 9.79 5.07
N ALA A 75 -8.56 10.07 5.45
CA ALA A 75 -7.40 9.95 4.56
C ALA A 75 -7.18 8.50 4.07
N ASP A 76 -7.43 7.49 4.93
CA ASP A 76 -7.29 6.08 4.55
C ASP A 76 -8.33 5.70 3.49
N ARG A 77 -9.59 6.12 3.68
CA ARG A 77 -10.63 5.89 2.67
C ARG A 77 -10.25 6.51 1.32
N HIS A 78 -9.79 7.76 1.30
CA HIS A 78 -9.38 8.44 0.06
C HIS A 78 -8.21 7.72 -0.62
N PHE A 79 -7.22 7.27 0.15
CA PHE A 79 -6.11 6.47 -0.35
C PHE A 79 -6.56 5.13 -0.94
N ALA A 80 -7.40 4.39 -0.23
CA ALA A 80 -7.97 3.12 -0.68
C ALA A 80 -8.78 3.28 -1.97
N GLU A 81 -9.62 4.31 -2.06
CA GLU A 81 -10.38 4.63 -3.28
C GLU A 81 -9.48 5.04 -4.45
N HIS A 82 -8.39 5.78 -4.19
CA HIS A 82 -7.40 6.12 -5.20
C HIS A 82 -6.69 4.86 -5.75
N LEU A 83 -6.15 4.01 -4.88
CA LEU A 83 -5.50 2.76 -5.29
C LEU A 83 -6.43 1.83 -6.06
N ARG A 84 -7.70 1.70 -5.62
CA ARG A 84 -8.72 0.96 -6.38
C ARG A 84 -8.92 1.57 -7.76
N ARG A 85 -8.99 2.89 -7.90
CA ARG A 85 -9.10 3.58 -9.20
C ARG A 85 -7.90 3.32 -10.11
N LEU A 86 -6.68 3.36 -9.60
CA LEU A 86 -5.48 3.01 -10.36
C LEU A 86 -5.58 1.58 -10.91
N SER A 87 -6.10 0.64 -10.12
CA SER A 87 -6.31 -0.74 -10.57
C SER A 87 -7.34 -0.93 -11.69
N PHE A 88 -8.12 0.10 -12.04
CA PHE A 88 -8.98 0.08 -13.25
C PHE A 88 -8.25 0.60 -14.49
N ARG A 89 -7.22 1.42 -14.30
CA ARG A 89 -6.44 2.03 -15.39
C ARG A 89 -5.32 1.11 -15.91
N GLY A 90 -5.06 0.01 -15.21
CA GLY A 90 -4.15 -1.05 -15.64
C GLY A 90 -2.69 -0.59 -15.77
N ALA A 91 -1.98 -1.12 -16.76
CA ALA A 91 -0.53 -0.91 -16.93
C ALA A 91 -0.11 0.56 -17.08
N SER A 92 -1.00 1.44 -17.59
CA SER A 92 -0.70 2.87 -17.79
C SER A 92 -0.39 3.65 -16.51
N VAL A 93 -0.70 3.09 -15.34
CA VAL A 93 -0.45 3.70 -14.02
C VAL A 93 0.37 2.79 -13.10
N ALA A 94 1.16 1.87 -13.67
CA ALA A 94 1.92 0.89 -12.89
C ALA A 94 2.86 1.55 -11.86
N GLU A 95 3.55 2.63 -12.24
CA GLU A 95 4.44 3.36 -11.33
C GLU A 95 3.68 3.99 -10.16
N GLU A 96 2.60 4.72 -10.43
CA GLU A 96 1.76 5.35 -9.39
C GLU A 96 1.14 4.30 -8.46
N PHE A 97 0.71 3.16 -9.02
CA PHE A 97 0.18 2.04 -8.26
C PHE A 97 1.25 1.40 -7.36
N GLN A 98 2.45 1.17 -7.87
CA GLN A 98 3.59 0.64 -7.13
C GLN A 98 3.99 1.57 -5.98
N LEU A 99 3.99 2.88 -6.19
CA LEU A 99 4.23 3.86 -5.11
C LEU A 99 3.16 3.77 -4.01
N GLY A 100 1.89 3.63 -4.37
CA GLY A 100 0.84 3.40 -3.38
C GLY A 100 0.98 2.06 -2.65
N MET A 101 1.37 0.99 -3.35
CA MET A 101 1.65 -0.31 -2.73
C MET A 101 2.85 -0.23 -1.78
N LEU A 102 3.91 0.47 -2.15
CA LEU A 102 5.07 0.74 -1.29
C LEU A 102 4.61 1.35 0.04
N ARG A 103 3.73 2.35 0.02
CA ARG A 103 3.19 2.96 1.25
C ARG A 103 2.46 1.97 2.15
N ILE A 104 1.68 1.06 1.56
CA ILE A 104 1.01 0.03 2.37
C ILE A 104 2.04 -0.90 3.00
N VAL A 105 3.04 -1.33 2.23
CA VAL A 105 4.08 -2.23 2.73
C VAL A 105 4.93 -1.53 3.80
N GLU A 106 5.25 -0.25 3.64
CA GLU A 106 5.92 0.55 4.67
C GLU A 106 5.12 0.61 5.96
N ASP A 107 3.81 0.89 5.88
CA ASP A 107 2.92 0.94 7.04
C ASP A 107 2.80 -0.43 7.75
N LEU A 108 2.86 -1.52 6.98
CA LEU A 108 2.65 -2.89 7.49
C LEU A 108 3.93 -3.55 8.01
N ALA A 109 5.06 -3.37 7.32
CA ALA A 109 6.31 -4.10 7.54
C ALA A 109 7.45 -3.20 8.04
N GLY A 110 7.31 -1.87 7.96
CA GLY A 110 8.33 -0.90 8.33
C GLY A 110 9.17 -0.47 7.14
N ALA A 111 10.46 -0.83 7.11
CA ALA A 111 11.37 -0.36 6.07
C ALA A 111 11.09 -1.08 4.74
N ALA A 112 10.58 -0.36 3.74
CA ALA A 112 10.39 -0.85 2.38
C ALA A 112 10.91 0.12 1.33
N HIS A 113 11.26 -0.38 0.15
CA HIS A 113 11.71 0.41 -0.99
C HIS A 113 11.40 -0.31 -2.30
N ILE A 114 11.34 0.44 -3.41
CA ILE A 114 11.21 -0.13 -4.74
C ILE A 114 12.61 -0.48 -5.26
N ALA A 115 12.76 -1.71 -5.75
CA ALA A 115 13.95 -2.22 -6.43
C ALA A 115 13.55 -2.93 -7.72
N SER A 116 14.50 -3.19 -8.60
CA SER A 116 14.27 -3.99 -9.79
C SER A 116 14.56 -5.47 -9.51
N ILE A 117 13.66 -6.35 -9.97
CA ILE A 117 13.83 -7.81 -9.96
C ILE A 117 13.67 -8.28 -11.41
N GLY A 118 14.78 -8.68 -12.03
CA GLY A 118 14.83 -8.80 -13.48
C GLY A 118 14.42 -7.47 -14.15
N PRO A 119 13.49 -7.47 -15.12
CA PRO A 119 13.02 -6.26 -15.78
C PRO A 119 11.89 -5.51 -15.03
N GLU A 120 11.33 -6.08 -13.96
CA GLU A 120 10.13 -5.53 -13.31
C GLU A 120 10.44 -4.80 -12.00
N PRO A 121 9.71 -3.73 -11.65
CA PRO A 121 9.77 -3.12 -10.33
C PRO A 121 9.09 -4.01 -9.28
N ALA A 122 9.74 -4.16 -8.15
CA ALA A 122 9.25 -4.89 -6.98
C ALA A 122 9.47 -4.08 -5.71
N ILE A 123 8.61 -4.27 -4.71
CA ILE A 123 8.77 -3.64 -3.41
C ILE A 123 9.48 -4.63 -2.50
N ARG A 124 10.68 -4.28 -2.06
CA ARG A 124 11.40 -5.03 -1.03
C ARG A 124 11.06 -4.47 0.32
N PHE A 125 10.90 -5.34 1.31
CA PHE A 125 10.76 -4.94 2.70
C PHE A 125 11.63 -5.83 3.59
N ARG A 126 12.04 -5.28 4.73
CA ARG A 126 12.82 -6.01 5.72
C ARG A 126 12.22 -5.83 7.11
N HIS A 127 12.00 -6.94 7.80
CA HIS A 127 11.59 -6.96 9.20
C HIS A 127 12.53 -7.84 10.02
N GLY A 128 13.36 -7.20 10.86
CA GLY A 128 14.45 -7.89 11.56
C GLY A 128 15.45 -8.51 10.57
N GLU A 129 15.58 -9.82 10.61
CA GLU A 129 16.43 -10.61 9.70
C GLU A 129 15.68 -11.09 8.44
N ARG A 130 14.36 -10.96 8.41
CA ARG A 130 13.53 -11.48 7.32
C ARG A 130 13.40 -10.46 6.19
N GLU A 131 13.62 -10.92 4.98
CA GLU A 131 13.46 -10.16 3.75
C GLU A 131 12.29 -10.66 2.93
N GLY A 132 11.45 -9.74 2.47
CA GLY A 132 10.30 -10.05 1.63
C GLY A 132 10.27 -9.22 0.36
N ILE A 133 9.69 -9.83 -0.68
CA ILE A 133 9.48 -9.21 -1.98
C ILE A 133 7.98 -9.15 -2.25
N VAL A 134 7.50 -7.98 -2.72
CA VAL A 134 6.12 -7.80 -3.18
C VAL A 134 6.13 -7.43 -4.67
N LEU A 135 5.46 -8.25 -5.47
CA LEU A 135 5.17 -7.99 -6.88
C LEU A 135 3.74 -7.48 -6.98
N ALA A 136 3.55 -6.22 -7.37
CA ALA A 136 2.25 -5.58 -7.39
C ALA A 136 1.80 -5.18 -8.80
N TYR A 137 0.63 -5.67 -9.21
CA TYR A 137 0.12 -5.50 -10.55
C TYR A 137 -1.22 -4.73 -10.54
N PRO A 138 -1.32 -3.59 -11.25
CA PRO A 138 -2.55 -2.79 -11.30
C PRO A 138 -3.63 -3.40 -12.20
N GLU A 139 -3.39 -4.54 -12.85
CA GLU A 139 -4.31 -5.11 -13.82
C GLU A 139 -5.65 -5.54 -13.20
N VAL A 140 -6.75 -5.37 -13.94
CA VAL A 140 -8.10 -5.72 -13.48
C VAL A 140 -8.23 -7.22 -13.23
N ALA A 141 -7.57 -8.03 -14.05
CA ALA A 141 -7.47 -9.47 -13.91
C ALA A 141 -6.04 -9.91 -14.18
N PHE A 142 -5.36 -10.40 -13.15
CA PHE A 142 -4.01 -10.89 -13.27
C PHE A 142 -3.99 -12.27 -13.94
N SER A 143 -3.07 -12.44 -14.90
CA SER A 143 -2.80 -13.67 -15.61
C SER A 143 -1.29 -13.93 -15.69
N ILE A 144 -0.88 -15.19 -15.75
CA ILE A 144 0.55 -15.55 -15.86
C ILE A 144 0.94 -15.48 -17.34
N GLY A 145 1.49 -14.34 -17.75
CA GLY A 145 2.10 -14.14 -19.07
C GLY A 145 3.63 -14.14 -19.03
N GLY A 146 4.27 -13.88 -20.18
CA GLY A 146 5.73 -13.90 -20.32
C GLY A 146 6.47 -13.03 -19.29
N ASN A 147 6.16 -11.73 -19.23
CA ASN A 147 6.84 -10.80 -18.33
C ASN A 147 6.56 -11.11 -16.85
N VAL A 148 5.30 -11.40 -16.51
CA VAL A 148 4.88 -11.77 -15.15
C VAL A 148 5.58 -13.04 -14.68
N ARG A 149 5.62 -14.08 -15.53
CA ARG A 149 6.31 -15.34 -15.19
C ARG A 149 7.80 -15.10 -14.99
N ALA A 150 8.43 -14.30 -15.85
CA ALA A 150 9.85 -13.96 -15.72
C ALA A 150 10.13 -13.22 -14.40
N ALA A 151 9.27 -12.27 -14.02
CA ALA A 151 9.40 -11.53 -12.76
C ALA A 151 9.25 -12.42 -11.53
N VAL A 152 8.28 -13.34 -11.54
CA VAL A 152 8.10 -14.28 -10.43
C VAL A 152 9.27 -15.26 -10.36
N SER A 153 9.76 -15.77 -11.49
CA SER A 153 10.96 -16.62 -11.51
C SER A 153 12.19 -15.88 -10.97
N ALA A 154 12.43 -14.64 -11.42
CA ALA A 154 13.54 -13.83 -10.94
C ALA A 154 13.43 -13.54 -9.43
N ALA A 155 12.24 -13.22 -8.93
CA ALA A 155 12.00 -13.02 -7.49
C ALA A 155 12.27 -14.28 -6.68
N VAL A 156 11.96 -15.46 -7.23
CA VAL A 156 12.22 -16.75 -6.60
C VAL A 156 13.71 -17.09 -6.60
N GLU A 157 14.43 -16.79 -7.67
CA GLU A 157 15.88 -17.05 -7.78
C GLU A 157 16.69 -16.32 -6.71
N GLU A 158 16.20 -15.17 -6.26
CA GLU A 158 16.79 -14.42 -5.14
C GLU A 158 16.54 -15.05 -3.76
N MET A 159 15.68 -16.06 -3.67
CA MET A 159 15.38 -16.82 -2.44
C MET A 159 14.96 -15.93 -1.23
N PRO A 160 13.96 -15.04 -1.37
CA PRO A 160 13.48 -14.25 -0.23
C PRO A 160 12.78 -15.14 0.81
N ASP A 161 12.70 -14.67 2.07
CA ASP A 161 11.94 -15.37 3.11
C ASP A 161 10.43 -15.39 2.81
N THR A 162 9.94 -14.42 2.03
CA THR A 162 8.58 -14.40 1.54
C THR A 162 8.44 -13.67 0.21
N LEU A 163 7.62 -14.23 -0.68
CA LEU A 163 7.19 -13.59 -1.91
C LEU A 163 5.69 -13.33 -1.85
N VAL A 164 5.29 -12.09 -2.10
CA VAL A 164 3.90 -11.65 -2.07
C VAL A 164 3.52 -11.16 -3.45
N VAL A 165 2.43 -11.69 -4.01
CA VAL A 165 1.87 -11.22 -5.28
C VAL A 165 0.54 -10.52 -5.01
N VAL A 166 0.50 -9.24 -5.35
CA VAL A 166 -0.66 -8.37 -5.19
C VAL A 166 -1.25 -8.05 -6.54
N ALA A 167 -2.52 -8.36 -6.72
CA ALA A 167 -3.26 -8.01 -7.92
C ALA A 167 -4.66 -7.51 -7.55
N ARG A 168 -5.38 -6.90 -8.48
CA ARG A 168 -6.77 -6.55 -8.20
C ARG A 168 -7.66 -7.79 -8.03
N ASN A 169 -7.54 -8.73 -8.96
CA ASN A 169 -8.21 -10.01 -8.93
C ASN A 169 -7.32 -11.04 -9.64
N PHE A 170 -7.43 -12.31 -9.25
CA PHE A 170 -6.78 -13.42 -9.92
C PHE A 170 -7.79 -14.14 -10.81
N GLN A 171 -7.39 -14.49 -12.02
CA GLN A 171 -8.17 -15.48 -12.78
C GLN A 171 -8.18 -16.80 -12.00
N PRO A 172 -9.31 -17.55 -11.95
CA PRO A 172 -9.43 -18.74 -11.10
C PRO A 172 -8.28 -19.74 -11.26
N ARG A 173 -7.90 -20.04 -12.51
CA ARG A 173 -6.78 -20.94 -12.83
C ARG A 173 -5.40 -20.36 -12.52
N THR A 174 -5.27 -19.03 -12.55
CA THR A 174 -3.99 -18.34 -12.33
C THR A 174 -3.54 -18.44 -10.89
N ALA A 175 -4.45 -18.28 -9.92
CA ALA A 175 -4.09 -18.41 -8.51
C ALA A 175 -3.55 -19.82 -8.19
N GLU A 176 -4.20 -20.86 -8.72
CA GLU A 176 -3.78 -22.26 -8.57
C GLU A 176 -2.42 -22.52 -9.24
N GLN A 177 -2.22 -22.01 -10.46
CA GLN A 177 -0.95 -22.13 -11.18
C GLN A 177 0.20 -21.44 -10.43
N LEU A 178 -0.02 -20.24 -9.90
CA LEU A 178 1.01 -19.51 -9.15
C LEU A 178 1.33 -20.21 -7.84
N ALA A 179 0.31 -20.64 -7.09
CA ALA A 179 0.49 -21.40 -5.86
C ALA A 179 1.26 -22.71 -6.11
N GLY A 180 0.91 -23.44 -7.18
CA GLY A 180 1.64 -24.64 -7.59
C GLY A 180 3.07 -24.38 -8.02
N MET A 181 3.35 -23.22 -8.64
CA MET A 181 4.71 -22.81 -9.00
C MET A 181 5.54 -22.50 -7.75
N LEU A 182 5.02 -21.69 -6.83
CA LEU A 182 5.68 -21.29 -5.59
C LEU A 182 5.92 -22.48 -4.65
N ALA A 183 4.98 -23.42 -4.58
CA ALA A 183 5.14 -24.64 -3.79
C ALA A 183 6.35 -25.49 -4.22
N ARG A 184 6.79 -25.39 -5.48
CA ARG A 184 7.95 -26.14 -5.99
C ARG A 184 9.29 -25.43 -5.76
N THR A 185 9.27 -24.14 -5.42
CA THR A 185 10.47 -23.32 -5.35
C THR A 185 11.03 -23.18 -3.95
N GLY A 186 10.30 -23.63 -2.92
CA GLY A 186 10.71 -23.54 -1.52
C GLY A 186 10.55 -22.15 -0.90
N VAL A 187 10.16 -21.14 -1.69
CA VAL A 187 9.87 -19.78 -1.23
C VAL A 187 8.39 -19.67 -0.85
N PRO A 188 8.03 -19.27 0.39
CA PRO A 188 6.64 -19.04 0.79
C PRO A 188 6.00 -17.92 -0.05
N GLY A 189 5.15 -18.33 -0.99
CA GLY A 189 4.48 -17.44 -1.93
C GLY A 189 3.03 -17.14 -1.57
N THR A 190 2.70 -15.90 -1.22
CA THR A 190 1.37 -15.48 -0.79
C THR A 190 0.68 -14.67 -1.88
N LEU A 191 -0.59 -15.01 -2.17
CA LEU A 191 -1.40 -14.30 -3.15
C LEU A 191 -2.45 -13.49 -2.41
N LEU A 192 -2.59 -12.21 -2.74
CA LEU A 192 -3.59 -11.37 -2.13
C LEU A 192 -4.13 -10.31 -3.09
N THR A 193 -5.40 -9.98 -2.93
CA THR A 193 -5.99 -8.91 -3.73
C THR A 193 -5.68 -7.55 -3.10
N VAL A 194 -5.72 -6.48 -3.90
CA VAL A 194 -5.62 -5.10 -3.40
C VAL A 194 -6.62 -4.84 -2.26
N ASN A 195 -7.85 -5.35 -2.37
CA ASN A 195 -8.87 -5.19 -1.33
C ASN A 195 -8.51 -5.94 -0.04
N LEU A 196 -7.92 -7.13 -0.15
CA LEU A 196 -7.44 -7.86 1.01
C LEU A 196 -6.26 -7.13 1.66
N LEU A 197 -5.31 -6.59 0.88
CA LEU A 197 -4.21 -5.80 1.43
C LEU A 197 -4.70 -4.56 2.18
N LEU A 198 -5.63 -3.82 1.58
CA LEU A 198 -6.28 -2.67 2.22
C LEU A 198 -7.02 -3.08 3.50
N GLY A 199 -7.63 -4.27 3.52
CA GLY A 199 -8.22 -4.85 4.73
C GLY A 199 -7.18 -5.12 5.81
N VAL A 200 -6.02 -5.70 5.46
CA VAL A 200 -4.90 -5.89 6.39
C VAL A 200 -4.43 -4.55 6.97
N ARG A 201 -4.26 -3.53 6.11
CA ARG A 201 -3.91 -2.17 6.55
C ARG A 201 -4.94 -1.58 7.50
N ALA A 202 -6.23 -1.66 7.17
CA ALA A 202 -7.30 -1.13 8.01
C ALA A 202 -7.34 -1.82 9.39
N ILE A 203 -7.14 -3.15 9.43
CA ILE A 203 -7.00 -3.89 10.69
C ILE A 203 -5.74 -3.45 11.43
N ALA A 204 -4.61 -3.27 10.73
CA ALA A 204 -3.35 -2.86 11.32
C ALA A 204 -3.47 -1.50 12.01
N LEU A 205 -4.09 -0.52 11.34
CA LEU A 205 -4.32 0.81 11.90
C LEU A 205 -5.27 0.80 13.10
N ARG A 206 -6.35 0.01 13.03
CA ARG A 206 -7.40 0.01 14.06
C ARG A 206 -7.06 -0.81 15.29
N TYR A 207 -6.46 -1.99 15.10
CA TYR A 207 -6.26 -2.97 16.16
C TYR A 207 -4.79 -3.15 16.54
N GLN A 208 -3.87 -2.58 15.76
CA GLN A 208 -2.42 -2.61 16.02
C GLN A 208 -1.92 -4.03 16.37
N PRO A 209 -2.17 -5.03 15.51
CA PRO A 209 -1.48 -6.32 15.63
C PRO A 209 0.03 -6.06 15.56
N GLY A 210 0.81 -6.88 16.28
CA GLY A 210 2.27 -6.82 16.14
C GLY A 210 2.69 -7.05 14.70
N THR A 211 3.73 -6.33 14.24
CA THR A 211 4.25 -6.44 12.88
C THR A 211 4.56 -7.89 12.50
N ASP A 212 5.10 -8.68 13.43
CA ASP A 212 5.36 -10.12 13.21
C ASP A 212 4.12 -10.88 12.73
N ARG A 213 2.92 -10.62 13.30
CA ARG A 213 1.68 -11.27 12.87
C ARG A 213 1.29 -10.89 11.45
N VAL A 214 1.57 -9.64 11.06
CA VAL A 214 1.34 -9.18 9.68
C VAL A 214 2.31 -9.89 8.74
N ILE A 215 3.59 -9.97 9.10
CA ILE A 215 4.60 -10.67 8.30
C ILE A 215 4.29 -12.17 8.19
N GLU A 216 3.87 -12.82 9.26
CA GLU A 216 3.40 -14.22 9.24
C GLU A 216 2.23 -14.41 8.26
N LEU A 217 1.24 -13.52 8.29
CA LEU A 217 0.12 -13.55 7.35
C LEU A 217 0.59 -13.35 5.90
N LEU A 218 1.50 -12.42 5.66
CA LEU A 218 2.11 -12.19 4.35
C LEU A 218 3.02 -13.34 3.90
N SER A 219 3.48 -14.18 4.84
CA SER A 219 4.32 -15.35 4.58
C SER A 219 3.53 -16.66 4.51
N ALA A 220 2.20 -16.60 4.49
CA ALA A 220 1.35 -17.79 4.63
C ALA A 220 1.48 -18.81 3.48
N GLY A 221 2.09 -18.45 2.34
CA GLY A 221 2.36 -19.39 1.25
C GLY A 221 1.11 -19.85 0.48
N ARG A 222 0.04 -19.04 0.51
CA ARG A 222 -1.26 -19.37 -0.09
C ARG A 222 -2.04 -18.15 -0.52
N LEU A 223 -3.19 -18.36 -1.17
CA LEU A 223 -4.18 -17.31 -1.39
C LEU A 223 -4.83 -16.89 -0.06
N LEU A 224 -4.70 -15.62 0.31
CA LEU A 224 -5.37 -15.05 1.46
C LEU A 224 -6.87 -14.83 1.20
N ARG A 225 -7.66 -14.95 2.26
CA ARG A 225 -9.11 -14.75 2.27
C ARG A 225 -9.49 -13.74 3.34
N SER A 226 -10.70 -13.19 3.25
CA SER A 226 -11.21 -12.23 4.25
C SER A 226 -11.20 -12.79 5.68
N ALA A 227 -11.40 -14.10 5.84
CA ALA A 227 -11.32 -14.76 7.15
C ALA A 227 -9.91 -14.70 7.77
N ASP A 228 -8.86 -14.69 6.97
CA ASP A 228 -7.49 -14.58 7.46
C ASP A 228 -7.22 -13.18 8.02
N ILE A 229 -7.76 -12.16 7.37
CA ILE A 229 -7.68 -10.75 7.82
C ILE A 229 -8.48 -10.55 9.11
N ALA A 230 -9.67 -11.16 9.20
CA ALA A 230 -10.49 -11.07 10.41
C ALA A 230 -9.73 -11.58 11.65
N ARG A 231 -9.02 -12.70 11.52
CA ARG A 231 -8.18 -13.29 12.59
C ARG A 231 -7.02 -12.40 13.02
N LEU A 232 -6.54 -11.52 12.15
CA LEU A 232 -5.49 -10.56 12.51
C LEU A 232 -6.01 -9.53 13.54
N GLY A 233 -7.30 -9.17 13.47
CA GLY A 233 -7.95 -8.24 14.41
C GLY A 233 -8.40 -8.89 15.72
N GLU A 234 -8.39 -10.23 15.81
CA GLU A 234 -8.68 -10.95 17.05
C GLU A 234 -7.53 -10.73 18.04
N ARG A 235 -7.87 -10.15 19.21
CA ARG A 235 -6.97 -10.13 20.36
C ARG A 235 -6.71 -11.57 20.78
N LEU A 236 -5.45 -12.02 20.69
CA LEU A 236 -5.07 -13.26 21.35
C LEU A 236 -5.37 -13.10 22.84
N PRO A 237 -6.00 -14.08 23.51
CA PRO A 237 -6.02 -14.08 24.96
C PRO A 237 -4.58 -13.99 25.44
N ALA A 238 -4.30 -13.07 26.36
CA ALA A 238 -3.00 -12.99 27.00
C ALA A 238 -2.62 -14.40 27.43
N THR A 239 -1.51 -14.91 26.90
CA THR A 239 -0.99 -16.23 27.23
C THR A 239 -1.03 -16.34 28.75
N ALA A 240 -1.85 -17.26 29.27
CA ALA A 240 -1.87 -17.54 30.68
C ALA A 240 -0.45 -17.99 31.04
N THR A 241 0.29 -17.11 31.71
CA THR A 241 1.53 -17.45 32.39
C THR A 241 1.21 -18.63 33.32
N VAL A 242 1.73 -19.79 32.95
CA VAL A 242 1.84 -20.96 33.83
C VAL A 242 3.11 -20.81 34.64
#